data_AF-A0A831SLT8-F1
#
_entry.id   AF-A0A831SLT8-F1
#
_cell.length_a   1.000
_cell.length_b   1.000
_cell.length_c   1.000
_cell.angle_alpha   90.00
_cell.angle_beta   90.00
_cell.angle_gamma   90.00
#
_symmetry.space_group_name_H-M   'P 1'
#
loop_
_entity.id
_entity.type
_entity.pdbx_description
1 polymer ?
#
loop_
_entity_poly.entity_id
_entity_poly.type
_entity_poly.pdbx_seq_one_letter_code
_entity_poly.pdbx_strand_id
1 'polypeptide(L)'
;MTNRKLDDILEKFKQILTVEKIMTPREAFEYYEDWMDNLDETNFDILPAKNLKEYWNRKDKEFHRITSEIIVNTDLELWNLIDYFKDRDFYFVEQNGEIVGLVHFSDLNKQYVRILFYIIISELELKMHKVCNEKYRENEEEIKRK
;
A
#
# COMPACT_ATOMS: atom_id res chain seq x y z
N MET A 1 6.36 -2.03 31.64
CA MET A 1 6.77 -3.35 31.08
C MET A 1 5.92 -3.81 29.89
N THR A 2 5.14 -2.92 29.23
CA THR A 2 4.07 -3.34 28.30
C THR A 2 4.38 -3.09 26.81
N ASN A 3 5.47 -2.39 26.46
CA ASN A 3 5.71 -1.96 25.08
C ASN A 3 6.32 -3.02 24.15
N ARG A 4 7.21 -3.88 24.66
CA ARG A 4 7.96 -4.86 23.86
C ARG A 4 7.07 -5.81 23.04
N LYS A 5 5.96 -6.27 23.62
CA LYS A 5 5.08 -7.24 22.95
C LYS A 5 4.35 -6.63 21.76
N LEU A 6 3.99 -5.35 21.82
CA LEU A 6 3.32 -4.70 20.71
C LEU A 6 4.33 -4.40 19.61
N ASP A 7 5.49 -3.84 19.95
CA ASP A 7 6.60 -3.59 19.02
C ASP A 7 6.98 -4.88 18.25
N ASP A 8 7.07 -6.03 18.92
CA ASP A 8 7.34 -7.33 18.29
C ASP A 8 6.20 -7.81 17.35
N ILE A 9 4.95 -7.49 17.70
CA ILE A 9 3.78 -7.80 16.86
C ILE A 9 3.77 -6.92 15.62
N LEU A 10 4.11 -5.62 15.75
CA LEU A 10 4.21 -4.68 14.63
C LEU A 10 5.22 -5.15 13.60
N GLU A 11 6.42 -5.53 14.03
CA GLU A 11 7.47 -6.00 13.14
C GLU A 11 7.06 -7.27 12.39
N LYS A 12 6.34 -8.19 13.05
CA LYS A 12 5.76 -9.35 12.38
C LYS A 12 4.68 -8.96 11.38
N PHE A 13 3.83 -7.99 11.70
CA PHE A 13 2.80 -7.53 10.78
C PHE A 13 3.38 -6.84 9.55
N LYS A 14 4.45 -6.04 9.69
CA LYS A 14 5.14 -5.43 8.55
C LYS A 14 5.61 -6.47 7.53
N GLN A 15 6.18 -7.58 8.02
CA GLN A 15 6.64 -8.69 7.18
C GLN A 15 5.52 -9.49 6.51
N ILE A 16 4.32 -9.50 7.09
CA ILE A 16 3.17 -10.27 6.58
C ILE A 16 2.29 -9.42 5.64
N LEU A 17 2.20 -8.12 5.91
CA LEU A 17 1.40 -7.17 5.16
C LEU A 17 2.24 -6.64 3.99
N THR A 18 2.23 -7.39 2.90
CA THR A 18 2.94 -7.06 1.66
C THR A 18 1.98 -6.75 0.51
N VAL A 19 2.51 -6.19 -0.59
CA VAL A 19 1.78 -5.91 -1.83
C VAL A 19 1.03 -7.15 -2.35
N GLU A 20 1.62 -8.33 -2.23
CA GLU A 20 0.99 -9.61 -2.62
C GLU A 20 -0.43 -9.76 -2.02
N LYS A 21 -0.66 -9.28 -0.80
CA LYS A 21 -1.96 -9.41 -0.11
C LYS A 21 -3.06 -8.52 -0.67
N ILE A 22 -2.71 -7.50 -1.45
CA ILE A 22 -3.67 -6.50 -1.92
C ILE A 22 -3.67 -6.31 -3.42
N MET A 23 -2.68 -6.82 -4.15
CA MET A 23 -2.65 -6.70 -5.59
C MET A 23 -3.85 -7.42 -6.24
N THR A 24 -4.23 -6.96 -7.44
CA THR A 24 -4.99 -7.77 -8.38
C THR A 24 -4.04 -8.80 -8.97
N PRO A 25 -4.28 -10.10 -8.78
CA PRO A 25 -3.40 -11.14 -9.30
C PRO A 25 -3.55 -11.25 -10.82
N ARG A 26 -2.51 -11.73 -11.50
CA ARG A 26 -2.47 -11.84 -12.96
C ARG A 26 -3.65 -12.63 -13.55
N GLU A 27 -4.15 -13.63 -12.83
CA GLU A 27 -5.28 -14.46 -13.27
C GLU A 27 -6.60 -13.69 -13.29
N ALA A 28 -6.65 -12.54 -12.62
CA ALA A 28 -7.79 -11.62 -12.59
C ALA A 28 -7.57 -10.37 -13.45
N PHE A 29 -6.53 -10.36 -14.30
CA PHE A 29 -6.30 -9.26 -15.23
C PHE A 29 -7.35 -9.24 -16.32
N GLU A 30 -7.81 -8.03 -16.62
CA GLU A 30 -8.49 -7.66 -17.85
C GLU A 30 -7.44 -7.06 -18.77
N TYR A 31 -7.28 -7.61 -19.97
CA TYR A 31 -6.26 -7.14 -20.91
C TYR A 31 -6.84 -6.16 -21.92
N TYR A 32 -6.00 -5.28 -22.45
CA TYR A 32 -6.41 -4.35 -23.50
C TYR A 32 -7.09 -5.06 -24.68
N GLU A 33 -6.54 -6.18 -25.11
CA GLU A 33 -7.04 -6.97 -26.23
C GLU A 33 -8.44 -7.54 -26.00
N ASP A 34 -8.88 -7.67 -24.74
CA ASP A 34 -10.24 -8.12 -24.40
C ASP A 34 -11.26 -6.98 -24.50
N TRP A 35 -10.79 -5.73 -24.52
CA TRP A 35 -11.61 -4.51 -24.52
C TRP A 35 -11.44 -3.66 -25.78
N MET A 36 -10.60 -4.05 -26.74
CA MET A 36 -10.18 -3.21 -27.88
C MET A 36 -11.35 -2.59 -28.67
N ASP A 37 -12.46 -3.32 -28.83
CA ASP A 37 -13.64 -2.84 -29.56
C ASP A 37 -14.57 -1.94 -28.71
N ASN A 38 -14.44 -1.96 -27.38
CA ASN A 38 -15.33 -1.28 -26.43
C ASN A 38 -14.55 -0.52 -25.33
N LEU A 39 -13.40 0.07 -25.66
CA LEU A 39 -12.52 0.74 -24.69
C LEU A 39 -13.21 1.88 -23.93
N ASP A 40 -14.17 2.58 -24.54
CA ASP A 40 -14.87 3.67 -23.86
C ASP A 40 -15.85 3.14 -22.78
N GLU A 41 -16.24 1.86 -22.84
CA GLU A 41 -17.14 1.20 -21.87
C GLU A 41 -16.40 0.61 -20.67
N THR A 42 -15.07 0.48 -20.75
CA THR A 42 -14.27 -0.07 -19.66
C THR A 42 -14.28 0.83 -18.43
N ASN A 43 -14.23 0.23 -17.24
CA ASN A 43 -14.06 0.95 -15.97
C ASN A 43 -12.60 0.91 -15.46
N PHE A 44 -11.68 0.36 -16.26
CA PHE A 44 -10.27 0.26 -15.90
C PHE A 44 -9.48 1.46 -16.43
N ASP A 45 -8.70 2.10 -15.55
CA ASP A 45 -7.81 3.19 -15.93
C ASP A 45 -6.56 2.68 -16.66
N ILE A 46 -6.14 1.46 -16.33
CA ILE A 46 -4.94 0.80 -16.85
C ILE A 46 -5.32 -0.59 -17.33
N LEU A 47 -4.98 -0.91 -18.58
CA LEU A 47 -5.18 -2.22 -19.19
C LEU A 47 -3.83 -2.76 -19.68
N PRO A 48 -3.26 -3.81 -19.07
CA PRO A 48 -2.05 -4.45 -19.56
C PRO A 48 -2.29 -5.06 -20.95
N ALA A 49 -1.28 -5.04 -21.82
CA ALA A 49 -1.29 -5.87 -23.02
C ALA A 49 -0.95 -7.32 -22.66
N LYS A 50 -1.44 -8.30 -23.43
CA LYS A 50 -1.19 -9.74 -23.20
C LYS A 50 0.30 -10.11 -23.24
N ASN A 51 1.12 -9.31 -23.91
CA ASN A 51 2.57 -9.49 -23.94
C ASN A 51 3.27 -9.10 -22.62
N LEU A 52 2.58 -8.42 -21.69
CA LEU A 52 3.08 -7.91 -20.41
C LEU A 52 4.36 -7.08 -20.52
N LYS A 53 4.55 -6.37 -21.63
CA LYS A 53 5.64 -5.42 -21.86
C LYS A 53 5.14 -3.99 -21.95
N GLU A 54 3.85 -3.82 -22.16
CA GLU A 54 3.19 -2.53 -22.31
C GLU A 54 1.79 -2.57 -21.69
N TYR A 55 1.24 -1.39 -21.51
CA TYR A 55 -0.11 -1.19 -21.02
C TYR A 55 -0.72 0.00 -21.74
N TRP A 56 -2.03 -0.06 -21.91
CA TRP A 56 -2.82 1.07 -22.36
C TRP A 56 -3.30 1.86 -21.15
N ASN A 57 -3.20 3.19 -21.25
CA ASN A 57 -3.65 4.11 -20.21
C ASN A 57 -4.86 4.89 -20.71
N ARG A 58 -5.96 4.83 -19.95
CA ARG A 58 -7.21 5.50 -20.31
C ARG A 58 -7.09 7.02 -20.34
N LYS A 59 -6.26 7.59 -19.46
CA LYS A 59 -6.16 9.04 -19.25
C LYS A 59 -5.60 9.76 -20.47
N ASP A 60 -4.57 9.19 -21.10
CA ASP A 60 -3.92 9.75 -22.30
C ASP A 60 -4.31 8.99 -23.58
N LYS A 61 -4.98 7.83 -23.44
CA LYS A 61 -5.36 6.92 -24.54
C LYS A 61 -4.15 6.38 -25.32
N GLU A 62 -2.99 6.28 -24.68
CA GLU A 62 -1.74 5.82 -25.30
C GLU A 62 -1.21 4.52 -24.70
N PHE A 63 -0.34 3.86 -25.46
CA PHE A 63 0.44 2.73 -24.98
C PHE A 63 1.75 3.19 -24.34
N HIS A 64 2.03 2.62 -23.18
CA HIS A 64 3.23 2.88 -22.42
C HIS A 64 3.97 1.58 -22.16
N ARG A 65 5.31 1.63 -22.17
CA ARG A 65 6.12 0.47 -21.80
C ARG A 65 6.10 0.25 -20.30
N ILE A 66 6.08 -1.01 -19.90
CA ILE A 66 6.32 -1.40 -18.52
C ILE A 66 7.83 -1.32 -18.28
N THR A 67 8.24 -0.33 -17.49
CA THR A 67 9.63 -0.06 -17.12
C THR A 67 9.83 -0.32 -15.62
N SER A 68 11.08 -0.51 -15.18
CA SER A 68 11.41 -0.72 -13.77
C SER A 68 10.88 0.37 -12.83
N GLU A 69 10.67 1.59 -13.30
CA GLU A 69 10.10 2.69 -12.51
C GLU A 69 8.63 2.50 -12.09
N ILE A 70 7.91 1.58 -12.74
CA ILE A 70 6.51 1.27 -12.44
C ILE A 70 6.32 -0.18 -11.98
N ILE A 71 7.41 -0.81 -11.53
CA ILE A 71 7.41 -2.18 -11.01
C ILE A 71 7.78 -2.15 -9.52
N VAL A 72 7.04 -2.89 -8.72
CA VAL A 72 7.35 -3.20 -7.32
C VAL A 72 7.42 -4.71 -7.12
N ASN A 73 8.13 -5.17 -6.10
CA ASN A 73 8.19 -6.60 -5.78
C ASN A 73 6.98 -7.02 -4.93
N THR A 74 6.54 -8.27 -5.08
CA THR A 74 5.55 -8.93 -4.21
C THR A 74 5.82 -8.80 -2.71
N ASP A 75 7.09 -8.77 -2.30
CA ASP A 75 7.53 -8.69 -0.91
C ASP A 75 7.57 -7.26 -0.35
N LEU A 76 7.28 -6.24 -1.17
CA LEU A 76 7.21 -4.85 -0.73
C LEU A 76 6.16 -4.72 0.37
N GLU A 77 6.59 -4.26 1.54
CA GLU A 77 5.71 -4.02 2.68
C GLU A 77 4.68 -2.93 2.35
N LEU A 78 3.44 -3.12 2.78
CA LEU A 78 2.35 -2.16 2.55
C LEU A 78 2.64 -0.79 3.17
N TRP A 79 3.44 -0.75 4.24
CA TRP A 79 3.89 0.51 4.83
C TRP A 79 4.67 1.35 3.82
N ASN A 80 5.60 0.72 3.10
CA ASN A 80 6.45 1.39 2.13
C ASN A 80 5.66 1.71 0.85
N LEU A 81 4.73 0.84 0.45
CA LEU A 81 3.87 1.06 -0.72
C LEU A 81 3.10 2.40 -0.66
N ILE A 82 2.67 2.84 0.52
CA ILE A 82 1.97 4.13 0.68
C ILE A 82 2.81 5.30 0.15
N ASP A 83 4.13 5.24 0.32
CA ASP A 83 5.02 6.29 -0.18
C ASP A 83 5.16 6.28 -1.71
N TYR A 84 5.07 5.11 -2.34
CA TYR A 84 5.12 4.98 -3.80
C TYR A 84 3.91 5.67 -4.44
N PHE A 85 2.74 5.56 -3.81
CA PHE A 85 1.52 6.21 -4.29
C PHE A 85 1.54 7.76 -4.28
N LYS A 86 2.60 8.39 -3.77
CA LYS A 86 2.80 9.84 -3.89
C LYS A 86 3.14 10.26 -5.32
N ASP A 87 3.77 9.36 -6.08
CA ASP A 87 4.30 9.67 -7.41
C ASP A 87 3.41 9.13 -8.53
N ARG A 88 2.70 8.01 -8.31
CA ARG A 88 1.89 7.31 -9.32
C ARG A 88 0.68 6.63 -8.68
N ASP A 89 -0.38 6.44 -9.45
CA ASP A 89 -1.62 5.81 -8.98
C ASP A 89 -1.60 4.27 -9.03
N PHE A 90 -0.59 3.67 -9.66
CA PHE A 90 -0.50 2.21 -9.81
C PHE A 90 0.94 1.73 -10.03
N TYR A 91 1.14 0.45 -9.76
CA TYR A 91 2.38 -0.28 -10.03
C TYR A 91 2.08 -1.70 -10.51
N PHE A 92 2.88 -2.18 -11.45
CA PHE A 92 2.96 -3.61 -11.75
C PHE A 92 3.74 -4.32 -10.64
N VAL A 93 3.33 -5.54 -10.33
CA VAL A 93 3.94 -6.35 -9.26
C VAL A 93 4.70 -7.49 -9.89
N GLU A 94 5.98 -7.59 -9.55
CA GLU A 94 6.91 -8.60 -10.04
C GLU A 94 7.28 -9.62 -8.96
N GLN A 95 7.42 -10.87 -9.39
CA GLN A 95 8.06 -11.93 -8.61
C GLN A 95 8.98 -12.73 -9.53
N ASN A 96 10.25 -12.89 -9.14
CA ASN A 96 11.25 -13.67 -9.90
C ASN A 96 11.39 -13.25 -11.38
N GLY A 97 11.26 -11.96 -11.68
CA GLY A 97 11.38 -11.42 -13.05
C GLY A 97 10.10 -11.55 -13.89
N GLU A 98 8.98 -11.99 -13.30
CA GLU A 98 7.69 -12.08 -13.98
C GLU A 98 6.67 -11.15 -13.34
N ILE A 99 5.87 -10.47 -14.17
CA ILE A 99 4.72 -9.71 -13.70
C ILE A 99 3.64 -10.70 -13.25
N VAL A 100 3.32 -10.65 -11.96
CA VAL A 100 2.35 -11.54 -11.28
C VAL A 100 1.12 -10.80 -10.78
N GLY A 101 1.12 -9.47 -10.82
CA GLY A 101 -0.03 -8.68 -10.41
C GLY A 101 0.08 -7.21 -10.74
N LEU A 102 -0.95 -6.47 -10.35
CA LEU A 102 -1.06 -5.02 -10.46
C LEU A 102 -1.65 -4.50 -9.17
N VAL A 103 -1.09 -3.43 -8.62
CA VAL A 103 -1.64 -2.75 -7.45
C VAL A 103 -1.97 -1.32 -7.83
N HIS A 104 -3.20 -0.92 -7.55
CA HIS A 104 -3.73 0.42 -7.81
C HIS A 104 -3.99 1.16 -6.48
N PHE A 105 -4.01 2.49 -6.50
CA PHE A 105 -4.25 3.31 -5.31
C PHE A 105 -5.55 2.93 -4.57
N SER A 106 -6.58 2.54 -5.32
CA SER A 106 -7.85 2.07 -4.76
C SER A 106 -7.72 0.80 -3.91
N ASP A 107 -6.66 0.00 -4.10
CA ASP A 107 -6.36 -1.19 -3.29
C ASP A 107 -5.99 -0.84 -1.84
N LEU A 108 -5.65 0.42 -1.56
CA LEU A 108 -5.49 0.92 -0.19
C LEU A 108 -6.80 0.81 0.64
N ASN A 109 -7.95 0.60 -0.02
CA ASN A 109 -9.21 0.36 0.66
C ASN A 109 -9.42 -1.11 1.10
N LYS A 110 -8.55 -2.04 0.68
CA LYS A 110 -8.63 -3.47 1.00
C LYS A 110 -8.37 -3.72 2.49
N GLN A 111 -8.93 -4.82 2.99
CA GLN A 111 -8.97 -5.14 4.42
C GLN A 111 -7.57 -5.17 5.08
N TYR A 112 -6.56 -5.70 4.39
CA TYR A 112 -5.18 -5.75 4.91
C TYR A 112 -4.58 -4.37 5.19
N VAL A 113 -4.89 -3.37 4.35
CA VAL A 113 -4.43 -1.98 4.56
C VAL A 113 -5.19 -1.34 5.72
N ARG A 114 -6.46 -1.66 5.91
CA ARG A 114 -7.21 -1.20 7.10
C ARG A 114 -6.59 -1.74 8.39
N ILE A 115 -6.15 -3.00 8.39
CA ILE A 115 -5.43 -3.60 9.53
C ILE A 115 -4.14 -2.81 9.81
N LEU A 116 -3.37 -2.48 8.78
CA LEU A 116 -2.17 -1.64 8.90
C LEU A 116 -2.50 -0.29 9.55
N PHE A 117 -3.58 0.39 9.12
CA PHE A 117 -3.98 1.66 9.72
C PHE A 117 -4.45 1.55 11.17
N TYR A 118 -5.19 0.50 11.53
CA TYR A 118 -5.54 0.27 12.94
C TYR A 118 -4.32 0.11 13.82
N ILE A 119 -3.31 -0.59 13.32
CA ILE A 119 -2.03 -0.77 13.98
C ILE A 119 -1.32 0.58 14.17
N ILE A 120 -1.25 1.42 13.13
CA ILE A 120 -0.66 2.77 13.18
C ILE A 120 -1.34 3.65 14.22
N ILE A 121 -2.67 3.67 14.19
CA ILE A 121 -3.48 4.51 15.09
C ILE A 121 -3.28 4.07 16.54
N SER A 122 -3.23 2.76 16.79
CA SER A 122 -2.99 2.22 18.13
C SER A 122 -1.61 2.64 18.67
N GLU A 123 -0.58 2.59 17.82
CA GLU A 123 0.76 3.05 18.18
C GLU A 123 0.82 4.55 18.48
N LEU A 124 0.14 5.36 17.66
CA LEU A 124 0.05 6.79 17.88
C LEU A 124 -0.66 7.09 19.21
N GLU A 125 -1.76 6.41 19.50
CA GLU A 125 -2.51 6.57 20.76
C GLU A 125 -1.62 6.28 21.97
N LEU A 126 -0.86 5.18 21.95
CA LEU A 126 0.05 4.82 23.04
C LEU A 126 1.16 5.86 23.23
N LYS A 127 1.71 6.42 22.15
CA LYS A 127 2.72 7.48 22.22
C LYS A 127 2.12 8.78 22.75
N MET A 128 0.94 9.16 22.29
CA MET A 128 0.22 10.34 22.80
C MET A 128 -0.08 10.22 24.29
N HIS A 129 -0.52 9.04 24.76
CA HIS A 129 -0.79 8.80 26.17
C HIS A 129 0.46 8.98 27.05
N LYS A 130 1.65 8.56 26.56
CA LYS A 130 2.92 8.80 27.28
C LYS A 130 3.21 10.29 27.41
N VAL A 131 3.11 11.04 26.31
CA VAL A 131 3.34 12.50 26.29
C VAL A 131 2.37 13.23 27.24
N CYS A 132 1.09 12.84 27.23
CA CYS A 132 0.11 13.40 28.15
C CYS A 132 0.48 13.13 29.61
N ASN A 133 0.83 11.88 29.96
CA ASN A 133 1.18 11.52 31.33
C ASN A 133 2.46 12.20 31.83
N GLU A 134 3.46 12.38 30.96
CA GLU A 134 4.68 13.13 31.31
C GLU A 134 4.33 14.57 31.68
N LYS A 135 3.54 15.27 30.84
CA LYS A 135 3.07 16.63 31.13
C LYS A 135 2.20 16.73 32.39
N TYR A 136 1.33 15.75 32.64
CA TYR A 136 0.52 15.73 33.86
C TYR A 136 1.38 15.60 35.13
N ARG A 137 2.44 14.78 35.11
CA ARG A 137 3.35 14.60 36.25
C ARG A 137 4.19 15.84 36.53
N GLU A 138 4.68 16.52 35.50
CA GLU A 138 5.40 17.79 35.63
C GLU A 138 4.54 18.85 36.35
N ASN A 139 3.26 18.97 35.95
CA ASN A 139 2.32 19.89 36.59
C ASN A 139 2.02 19.55 38.06
N GLU A 140 1.90 18.27 38.43
CA GLU A 140 1.71 17.89 39.84
C GLU A 140 2.93 18.20 40.71
N GLU A 141 4.14 18.01 40.18
CA GLU A 141 5.36 18.36 40.91
C GLU A 141 5.50 19.87 41.11
N GLU A 142 5.08 20.67 40.13
CA GLU A 142 5.08 22.13 40.23
C GLU A 142 4.07 22.65 41.27
N ILE A 143 2.89 22.03 41.35
CA ILE A 143 1.87 22.34 42.36
C ILE A 143 2.35 21.96 43.77
N LYS A 144 3.05 20.84 43.94
CA LYS A 144 3.58 20.39 45.24
C LYS A 144 4.77 21.21 45.75
N ARG A 145 5.42 22.00 44.89
CA ARG A 145 6.56 22.88 45.25
C ARG A 145 6.13 24.31 45.64
N LYS A 146 4.85 24.64 45.50
CA LYS A 146 4.25 25.92 45.94
C LYS A 146 3.51 25.74 47.25
#